data_AF-D4U0B8-F1
#
_entry.id   AF-D4U0B8-F1
#
_cell.length_a   1.000
_cell.length_b   1.000
_cell.length_c   1.000
_cell.angle_alpha   90.00
_cell.angle_beta   90.00
_cell.angle_gamma   90.00
#
_symmetry.space_group_name_H-M   'P 1'
#
loop_
_entity.id
_entity.type
_entity.pdbx_description
1 polymer ?
#
loop_
_entity_poly.entity_id
_entity_poly.type
_entity_poly.pdbx_seq_one_letter_code
_entity_poly.pdbx_strand_id
1 'polypeptide(L)'
;MSGSTEFEEVRVEIERDGKPVVVAFQGRRLSRVAYVRDGRETVYRAYATPKDKIAVTKRSAVAWQASAHLNEETWAGIANGNEWWQPTYALFVADTWEELRTQLDAEIVAKLQGKAEPVPVEHLDL
;
A
#
# COMPACT_ATOMS: atom_id res chain seq x y z
N MET A 1 21.39 -2.48 -6.54
CA MET A 1 19.92 -2.66 -6.71
C MET A 1 19.44 -1.59 -7.66
N SER A 2 18.79 -1.98 -8.76
CA SER A 2 18.19 -1.02 -9.73
C SER A 2 16.99 -0.35 -9.07
N GLY A 3 17.22 0.78 -8.42
CA GLY A 3 16.16 1.73 -8.13
C GLY A 3 15.90 2.47 -9.43
N SER A 4 14.89 2.03 -10.19
CA SER A 4 14.39 2.82 -11.32
C SER A 4 14.13 4.24 -10.82
N THR A 5 14.93 5.19 -11.33
CA THR A 5 14.71 6.63 -11.12
C THR A 5 13.56 7.15 -11.97
N GLU A 6 13.00 6.30 -12.83
CA GLU A 6 11.96 6.65 -13.77
C GLU A 6 10.57 6.48 -13.16
N PHE A 7 9.66 7.33 -13.59
CA PHE A 7 8.25 7.19 -13.27
C PHE A 7 7.65 6.11 -14.17
N GLU A 8 6.84 5.23 -13.57
CA GLU A 8 6.11 4.18 -14.27
C GLU A 8 4.61 4.45 -14.17
N GLU A 9 3.83 3.96 -15.14
CA GLU A 9 2.38 3.99 -15.04
C GLU A 9 1.90 3.00 -13.97
N VAL A 10 1.28 3.52 -12.92
CA VAL A 10 0.65 2.75 -11.85
C VAL A 10 -0.85 2.77 -12.08
N ARG A 11 -1.45 1.57 -12.21
CA ARG A 11 -2.90 1.39 -12.33
C ARG A 11 -3.46 0.80 -11.05
N VAL A 12 -4.55 1.37 -10.55
CA VAL A 12 -5.24 0.93 -9.34
C VAL A 12 -6.73 0.92 -9.64
N GLU A 13 -7.35 -0.25 -9.54
CA GLU A 13 -8.81 -0.33 -9.48
C GLU A 13 -9.25 0.19 -8.12
N ILE A 14 -10.21 1.11 -8.07
CA ILE A 14 -10.80 1.62 -6.82
C ILE A 14 -12.31 1.63 -6.98
N GLU A 15 -13.03 1.60 -5.87
CA GLU A 15 -14.47 1.85 -5.90
C GLU A 15 -14.75 3.36 -5.88
N ARG A 16 -15.55 3.83 -6.83
CA ARG A 16 -16.06 5.21 -6.87
C ARG A 16 -17.54 5.16 -7.25
N ASP A 17 -18.38 5.79 -6.42
CA ASP A 17 -19.84 5.81 -6.60
C ASP A 17 -20.45 4.40 -6.73
N GLY A 18 -19.91 3.43 -5.97
CA GLY A 18 -20.36 2.03 -5.97
C GLY A 18 -20.00 1.23 -7.22
N LYS A 19 -19.03 1.71 -8.03
CA LYS A 19 -18.56 1.00 -9.23
C LYS A 19 -17.02 0.91 -9.25
N PRO A 20 -16.45 -0.20 -9.78
CA PRO A 20 -15.01 -0.29 -9.98
C PRO A 20 -14.56 0.67 -11.09
N VAL A 21 -13.53 1.45 -10.80
CA VAL A 21 -12.89 2.38 -11.73
C VAL A 21 -11.38 2.18 -11.67
N VAL A 22 -10.74 2.03 -12.82
CA VAL A 22 -9.27 2.00 -12.91
C VAL A 22 -8.75 3.44 -12.98
N VAL A 23 -8.00 3.84 -11.97
CA VAL A 23 -7.24 5.09 -11.95
C VAL A 23 -5.80 4.80 -12.33
N ALA A 24 -5.24 5.58 -13.26
CA ALA A 24 -3.85 5.50 -13.67
C ALA A 24 -3.11 6.80 -13.31
N PHE A 25 -1.87 6.69 -12.86
CA PHE A 25 -0.98 7.83 -12.62
C PHE A 25 0.47 7.45 -12.86
N GLN A 26 1.33 8.44 -13.11
CA GLN A 26 2.78 8.24 -13.18
C GLN A 26 3.37 8.27 -11.77
N GLY A 27 4.10 7.24 -11.38
CA GLY A 27 4.62 7.07 -10.03
C GLY A 27 6.00 6.43 -10.00
N ARG A 28 6.90 6.96 -9.18
CA ARG A 28 8.17 6.33 -8.82
C ARG A 28 8.04 5.74 -7.43
N ARG A 29 8.21 4.42 -7.30
CA ARG A 29 8.01 3.72 -6.02
C ARG A 29 9.04 4.17 -4.99
N LEU A 30 8.54 4.68 -3.86
CA LEU A 30 9.36 5.09 -2.72
C LEU A 30 9.51 3.95 -1.72
N SER A 31 8.41 3.34 -1.31
CA SER A 31 8.44 2.34 -0.25
C SER A 31 7.27 1.36 -0.32
N ARG A 32 7.39 0.29 0.46
CA ARG A 32 6.36 -0.76 0.61
C ARG A 32 6.27 -1.19 2.07
N VAL A 33 5.04 -1.31 2.55
CA VAL A 33 4.71 -1.94 3.84
C VAL A 33 3.68 -3.02 3.58
N ALA A 34 3.88 -4.19 4.16
CA ALA A 34 2.91 -5.28 4.11
C ALA A 34 2.81 -5.92 5.49
N TYR A 35 1.61 -6.34 5.86
CA TYR A 35 1.36 -7.09 7.09
C TYR A 35 0.19 -8.04 6.88
N VAL A 36 0.15 -9.08 7.70
CA VAL A 36 -0.98 -9.99 7.81
C VAL A 36 -1.62 -9.76 9.18
N ARG A 37 -2.93 -9.53 9.18
CA ARG A 37 -3.71 -9.34 10.40
C ARG A 37 -5.12 -9.87 10.14
N ASP A 38 -5.68 -10.58 11.13
CA ASP A 38 -7.05 -11.12 11.07
C ASP A 38 -7.32 -11.93 9.78
N GLY A 39 -6.31 -12.72 9.38
CA GLY A 39 -6.30 -13.56 8.18
C GLY A 39 -6.34 -12.82 6.83
N ARG A 40 -6.15 -11.50 6.82
CA ARG A 40 -5.98 -10.68 5.61
C ARG A 40 -4.56 -10.16 5.47
N GLU A 41 -4.03 -10.23 4.25
CA GLU A 41 -2.82 -9.53 3.86
C GLU A 41 -3.19 -8.13 3.38
N THR A 42 -2.60 -7.10 4.00
CA THR A 42 -2.72 -5.72 3.52
C THR A 42 -1.35 -5.21 3.08
N VAL A 43 -1.30 -4.69 1.85
CA VAL A 43 -0.09 -4.16 1.22
C VAL A 43 -0.30 -2.69 0.87
N TYR A 44 0.60 -1.86 1.36
CA TYR A 44 0.71 -0.44 1.03
C TYR A 44 1.95 -0.20 0.17
N ARG A 45 1.82 0.60 -0.88
CA ARG A 45 2.94 1.05 -1.70
C ARG A 45 2.86 2.56 -1.86
N ALA A 46 3.92 3.26 -1.45
CA ALA A 46 4.04 4.70 -1.62
C ALA A 46 4.82 5.03 -2.89
N TYR A 47 4.40 6.08 -3.58
CA TYR A 47 4.98 6.57 -4.81
C TYR A 47 5.14 8.09 -4.74
N ALA A 48 6.28 8.58 -5.20
CA ALA A 48 6.40 9.98 -5.61
C ALA A 48 5.74 10.12 -6.98
N THR A 49 5.05 11.23 -7.20
CA THR A 49 4.44 11.55 -8.50
C THR A 49 5.21 12.70 -9.18
N PRO A 50 5.10 12.89 -10.51
CA PRO A 50 5.72 14.03 -11.19
C PRO A 50 5.20 15.41 -10.77
N LYS A 51 4.13 15.47 -9.98
CA LYS A 51 3.52 16.71 -9.46
C LYS A 51 3.88 16.95 -8.00
N ASP A 52 4.97 16.35 -7.53
CA ASP A 52 5.47 16.43 -6.15
C ASP A 52 4.46 15.99 -5.07
N LYS A 53 3.45 15.21 -5.46
CA LYS A 53 2.51 14.55 -4.53
C LYS A 53 3.00 13.17 -4.13
N ILE A 54 2.51 12.70 -2.98
CA ILE A 54 2.67 11.32 -2.51
C ILE A 54 1.37 10.57 -2.81
N ALA A 55 1.48 9.49 -3.58
CA ALA A 55 0.39 8.56 -3.83
C ALA A 55 0.63 7.25 -3.08
N VAL A 56 -0.35 6.79 -2.31
CA VAL A 56 -0.29 5.51 -1.59
C VAL A 56 -1.39 4.61 -2.11
N THR A 57 -1.00 3.46 -2.67
CA THR A 57 -1.95 2.40 -3.03
C THR A 57 -2.06 1.42 -1.87
N LYS A 58 -3.28 1.00 -1.57
CA LYS A 58 -3.60 -0.04 -0.58
C LYS A 58 -4.29 -1.19 -1.31
N ARG A 59 -3.84 -2.41 -1.07
CA ARG A 59 -4.54 -3.65 -1.42
C ARG A 59 -4.78 -4.44 -0.13
N SER A 60 -5.99 -4.91 0.11
CA SER A 60 -6.28 -5.88 1.18
C SER A 60 -6.99 -7.09 0.62
N ALA A 61 -6.41 -8.28 0.80
CA ALA A 61 -6.96 -9.54 0.34
C ALA A 61 -6.86 -10.60 1.44
N VAL A 62 -7.60 -11.69 1.31
CA VAL A 62 -7.37 -12.88 2.14
C VAL A 62 -5.91 -13.31 2.00
N ALA A 63 -5.26 -13.63 3.12
CA ALA A 63 -3.90 -14.14 3.14
C ALA A 63 -3.88 -15.61 2.69
N TRP A 64 -4.21 -15.88 1.42
CA TRP A 64 -4.39 -17.22 0.87
C TRP A 64 -3.21 -18.17 1.13
N GLN A 65 -1.98 -17.64 1.09
CA GLN A 65 -0.77 -18.43 1.37
C GLN A 65 -0.68 -18.91 2.83
N ALA A 66 -1.25 -18.16 3.77
CA ALA A 66 -1.30 -18.52 5.20
C ALA A 66 -2.65 -19.14 5.60
N SER A 67 -3.57 -19.32 4.65
CA SER A 67 -4.97 -19.62 4.92
C SER A 67 -5.18 -20.99 5.58
N ALA A 68 -4.29 -21.94 5.31
CA ALA A 68 -4.28 -23.27 5.94
C ALA A 68 -3.97 -23.24 7.46
N HIS A 69 -3.43 -22.13 7.96
CA HIS A 69 -3.09 -21.94 9.38
C HIS A 69 -4.08 -21.01 10.11
N LEU A 70 -5.13 -20.55 9.43
CA LEU A 70 -6.16 -19.73 10.07
C LEU A 70 -7.09 -20.65 10.87
N ASN A 71 -7.39 -20.25 12.11
CA ASN A 71 -8.37 -20.95 12.92
C ASN A 71 -9.80 -20.70 12.40
N GLU A 72 -10.75 -21.50 12.87
CA GLU A 72 -12.15 -21.44 12.45
C GLU A 72 -12.78 -20.06 12.71
N GLU A 73 -12.46 -19.44 13.85
CA GLU A 73 -12.95 -18.10 14.21
C GLU A 73 -12.49 -17.03 13.20
N THR A 74 -11.21 -17.06 12.79
CA THR A 74 -10.66 -16.13 11.79
C THR A 74 -11.31 -16.35 10.43
N TRP A 75 -11.52 -17.61 10.05
CA TRP A 75 -12.22 -17.95 8.81
C TRP A 75 -13.66 -17.46 8.80
N ALA A 76 -14.40 -17.68 9.90
CA ALA A 76 -15.76 -17.18 10.06
C ALA A 76 -15.79 -15.64 9.99
N GLY A 77 -14.85 -14.96 10.64
CA GLY A 77 -14.70 -13.51 10.58
C GLY A 77 -14.50 -12.99 9.15
N ILE A 78 -13.69 -13.68 8.35
CA ILE A 78 -13.47 -13.34 6.93
C ILE A 78 -14.74 -13.62 6.10
N ALA A 79 -15.27 -14.83 6.20
CA ALA A 79 -16.36 -15.32 5.34
C ALA A 79 -17.68 -14.56 5.54
N ASN A 80 -17.86 -13.91 6.70
CA ASN A 80 -19.03 -13.07 7.00
C ASN A 80 -19.08 -11.75 6.21
N GLY A 81 -18.00 -11.34 5.54
CA GLY A 81 -18.01 -10.16 4.68
C GLY A 81 -18.60 -10.43 3.29
N ASN A 82 -19.43 -9.52 2.77
CA ASN A 82 -19.77 -9.55 1.33
C ASN A 82 -18.47 -9.41 0.51
N GLU A 83 -18.33 -10.25 -0.52
CA GLU A 83 -17.16 -10.29 -1.40
C GLU A 83 -15.82 -10.52 -0.67
N TRP A 84 -15.84 -11.23 0.47
CA TRP A 84 -14.66 -11.47 1.31
C TRP A 84 -13.44 -12.03 0.56
N TRP A 85 -13.69 -12.79 -0.50
CA TRP A 85 -12.70 -13.42 -1.38
C TRP A 85 -12.04 -12.45 -2.35
N GLN A 86 -12.67 -11.29 -2.63
CA GLN A 86 -12.13 -10.28 -3.51
C GLN A 86 -11.09 -9.40 -2.79
N PRO A 87 -10.00 -9.04 -3.48
CA PRO A 87 -9.13 -7.97 -3.01
C PRO A 87 -9.88 -6.63 -3.03
N THR A 88 -9.74 -5.85 -1.96
CA THR A 88 -10.15 -4.45 -1.95
C THR A 88 -8.96 -3.57 -2.21
N TYR A 89 -9.21 -2.44 -2.87
CA TYR A 89 -8.18 -1.50 -3.27
C TYR A 89 -8.59 -0.07 -2.90
N ALA A 90 -7.59 0.74 -2.55
CA ALA A 90 -7.77 2.16 -2.32
C ALA A 90 -6.54 2.95 -2.79
N LEU A 91 -6.76 4.21 -3.12
CA LEU A 91 -5.74 5.16 -3.50
C LEU A 91 -5.87 6.40 -2.62
N PHE A 92 -4.78 6.78 -1.97
CA PHE A 92 -4.67 7.98 -1.15
C PHE A 92 -3.65 8.90 -1.82
N VAL A 93 -3.97 10.18 -1.92
CA VAL A 93 -3.08 11.18 -2.52
C VAL A 93 -3.04 12.38 -1.60
N ALA A 94 -1.83 12.88 -1.35
CA ALA A 94 -1.61 14.04 -0.50
C ALA A 94 -0.36 14.80 -0.96
N ASP A 95 -0.27 16.06 -0.55
CA ASP A 95 0.92 16.88 -0.80
C ASP A 95 2.04 16.57 0.20
N THR A 96 1.70 16.07 1.39
CA THR A 96 2.69 15.78 2.45
C THR A 96 2.41 14.46 3.18
N TRP A 97 3.44 13.94 3.86
CA TRP A 97 3.28 12.79 4.77
C TRP A 97 2.35 13.12 5.95
N GLU A 98 2.32 14.35 6.43
CA GLU A 98 1.41 14.77 7.51
C GLU A 98 -0.05 14.73 7.07
N GLU A 99 -0.34 15.22 5.87
CA GLU A 99 -1.69 15.14 5.31
C GLU A 99 -2.12 13.66 5.12
N LEU A 100 -1.22 12.77 4.70
CA LEU A 100 -1.52 11.32 4.63
C LEU A 100 -1.93 10.72 5.98
N ARG A 101 -1.42 11.23 7.13
CA ARG A 101 -1.82 10.74 8.47
C ARG A 101 -3.28 11.04 8.80
N THR A 102 -3.92 11.94 8.08
CA THR A 102 -5.36 12.20 8.24
C THR A 102 -6.22 11.18 7.49
N GLN A 103 -5.64 10.48 6.50
CA GLN A 103 -6.34 9.52 5.63
C GLN A 103 -5.97 8.05 5.96
N LEU A 104 -4.80 7.84 6.57
CA LEU A 104 -4.22 6.54 6.87
C LEU A 104 -3.79 6.46 8.33
N ASP A 105 -3.72 5.24 8.85
CA ASP A 105 -3.15 4.95 10.17
C ASP A 105 -1.72 5.54 10.28
N ALA A 106 -1.50 6.33 11.34
CA ALA A 106 -0.24 7.04 11.57
C ALA A 106 0.97 6.10 11.65
N GLU A 107 0.80 4.88 12.17
CA GLU A 107 1.86 3.87 12.25
C GLU A 107 2.28 3.40 10.84
N ILE A 108 1.30 3.22 9.95
CA ILE A 108 1.55 2.83 8.56
C ILE A 108 2.25 3.96 7.81
N VAL A 109 1.83 5.21 8.01
CA VAL A 109 2.48 6.37 7.41
C VAL A 109 3.93 6.49 7.88
N ALA A 110 4.19 6.36 9.18
CA ALA A 110 5.54 6.39 9.73
C ALA A 110 6.44 5.28 9.13
N LYS A 111 5.92 4.06 9.01
CA LYS A 111 6.64 2.93 8.37
C LYS A 111 6.91 3.17 6.88
N LEU A 112 5.97 3.78 6.15
CA LEU A 112 6.15 4.10 4.74
C LEU A 112 7.18 5.21 4.55
N GLN A 113 7.12 6.27 5.37
CA GLN A 113 8.05 7.38 5.36
C GLN A 113 9.48 6.93 5.70
N GLY A 114 9.66 6.20 6.81
CA GLY A 114 10.99 5.71 7.22
C GLY A 114 11.64 4.73 6.24
N LYS A 115 10.85 4.10 5.36
CA LYS A 115 11.36 3.24 4.27
C LYS A 115 11.50 3.96 2.92
N ALA A 116 10.99 5.19 2.82
CA ALA A 116 11.07 6.01 1.62
C ALA A 116 12.36 6.82 1.58
N GLU A 117 12.93 7.14 2.76
CA GLU A 117 14.21 7.82 2.87
C GLU A 117 15.34 6.87 2.45
N PRO A 118 16.23 7.30 1.52
CA PRO A 118 17.41 6.52 1.20
C PRO A 118 18.30 6.41 2.43
N VAL A 119 18.80 5.20 2.70
CA VAL A 119 19.78 4.99 3.77
C VAL A 119 21.00 5.87 3.45
N PRO A 120 21.43 6.77 4.35
CA PRO A 120 22.61 7.59 4.11
C PRO A 120 23.81 6.67 3.87
N VAL A 121 24.48 6.86 2.73
CA VAL A 121 25.68 6.12 2.37
C VAL A 121 26.87 6.93 2.88
N GLU A 122 27.54 6.40 3.90
CA GLU A 122 28.85 6.90 4.30
C GLU A 122 29.91 6.29 3.37
N HIS A 123 30.59 7.15 2.61
CA HIS A 123 31.74 6.73 1.82
C HIS A 123 32.97 6.76 2.72
N LEU A 124 33.56 5.58 2.97
CA LEU A 124 34.85 5.48 3.63
C LEU A 124 35.94 5.77 2.59
N ASP A 125 36.75 6.81 2.83
CA ASP A 125 37.99 7.04 2.09
C ASP A 125 39.02 5.98 2.53
N LEU A 126 39.18 4.93 1.72
CA LEU A 126 40.20 3.87 1.87
C LEU A 126 41.27 3.99 0.80
#